data_AF-A0A6J6TI05-F1
#
_entry.id   AF-A0A6J6TI05-F1
#
_cell.length_a   1.000
_cell.length_b   1.000
_cell.length_c   1.000
_cell.angle_alpha   90.00
_cell.angle_beta   90.00
_cell.angle_gamma   90.00
#
_symmetry.space_group_name_H-M   'P 1'
#
loop_
_entity.id
_entity.type
_entity.pdbx_description
1 polymer ?
#
loop_
_entity_poly.entity_id
_entity_poly.type
_entity_poly.pdbx_seq_one_letter_code
_entity_poly.pdbx_strand_id
1 'polypeptide(L)'
;MIVRLHTVRHLLALFAVVVGLLLQGQLSAGTAVAAARRSGDAEAVQAKNRLRPFIEGTHESAFSLRLPRGATCPGDSMNDDWRVQSFVVPSTDDPGSLRYMVTGPEGPENDARVALYTSEGRPYMNQLLGANSEPGQPAQIIELPSFSFKRLPINYLPSGEYRMGVACTDGKGVTAQYWDTLISIESSPTTMQWRTLQKAENLDKRSNTLWIVLAVVCVLVLIVSVATFVRASRAQRATIEKDVPR
;
A
#
# COMPACT_ATOMS: atom_id res chain seq x y z
N MET A 1 -23.48 11.13 -75.07
CA MET A 1 -23.41 9.99 -74.14
C MET A 1 -21.94 9.61 -73.87
N ILE A 2 -21.07 10.55 -73.44
CA ILE A 2 -19.65 10.25 -73.13
C ILE A 2 -19.16 11.26 -72.07
N VAL A 3 -19.75 11.26 -70.88
CA VAL A 3 -19.20 11.97 -69.71
C VAL A 3 -19.70 11.23 -68.49
N ARG A 4 -18.94 10.28 -67.92
CA ARG A 4 -19.13 9.76 -66.53
C ARG A 4 -18.18 8.65 -66.04
N LEU A 5 -17.02 8.40 -66.68
CA LEU A 5 -16.17 7.26 -66.27
C LEU A 5 -14.78 7.59 -65.70
N HIS A 6 -14.37 8.87 -65.61
CA HIS A 6 -13.00 9.21 -65.15
C HIS A 6 -12.91 9.70 -63.69
N THR A 7 -14.00 10.12 -63.06
CA THR A 7 -13.98 10.63 -61.68
C THR A 7 -14.00 9.54 -60.60
N VAL A 8 -14.47 8.32 -60.92
CA VAL A 8 -14.55 7.21 -59.94
C VAL A 8 -13.18 6.55 -59.69
N ARG A 9 -12.26 6.62 -60.66
CA ARG A 9 -10.94 5.98 -60.57
C ARG A 9 -9.96 6.69 -59.62
N HIS A 10 -10.08 8.00 -59.46
CA HIS A 10 -9.19 8.77 -58.58
C HIS A 10 -9.62 8.76 -57.09
N LEU A 11 -10.91 8.56 -56.81
CA LEU A 11 -11.43 8.46 -55.44
C LEU A 11 -11.06 7.14 -54.74
N LEU A 12 -10.91 6.04 -55.49
CA LEU A 12 -10.49 4.74 -54.95
C LEU A 12 -8.99 4.67 -54.60
N ALA A 13 -8.14 5.41 -55.31
CA ALA A 13 -6.69 5.42 -55.06
C ALA A 13 -6.33 6.21 -53.79
N LEU A 14 -7.07 7.28 -53.46
CA LEU A 14 -6.84 8.07 -52.24
C LEU A 14 -7.28 7.33 -50.96
N PHE A 15 -8.31 6.48 -51.05
CA PHE A 15 -8.78 5.69 -49.90
C PHE A 15 -7.77 4.60 -49.49
N ALA A 16 -7.05 4.02 -50.46
CA ALA A 16 -6.03 3.00 -50.20
C ALA A 16 -4.79 3.54 -49.48
N VAL A 17 -4.39 4.80 -49.75
CA VAL A 17 -3.23 5.42 -49.08
C VAL A 17 -3.56 5.83 -47.64
N VAL A 18 -4.78 6.27 -47.36
CA VAL A 18 -5.21 6.62 -45.99
C VAL A 18 -5.38 5.37 -45.12
N VAL A 19 -5.88 4.26 -45.68
CA VAL A 19 -5.93 2.96 -44.96
C VAL A 19 -4.52 2.38 -44.77
N GLY A 20 -3.61 2.55 -45.72
CA GLY A 20 -2.22 2.10 -45.61
C GLY A 20 -1.40 2.80 -44.51
N LEU A 21 -1.60 4.11 -44.31
CA LEU A 21 -0.94 4.85 -43.22
C LEU A 21 -1.51 4.56 -41.83
N LEU A 22 -2.74 4.05 -41.72
CA LEU A 22 -3.35 3.69 -40.44
C LEU A 22 -2.93 2.30 -39.94
N LEU A 23 -2.28 1.49 -40.78
CA LEU A 23 -1.87 0.11 -40.47
C LEU A 23 -0.39 -0.03 -40.05
N GLN A 24 0.44 1.00 -40.18
CA GLN A 24 1.85 0.95 -39.75
C GLN A 24 2.08 1.38 -38.29
N GLY A 25 1.01 1.75 -37.57
CA GLY A 25 1.05 2.14 -36.16
C GLY A 25 0.86 0.99 -35.16
N GLN A 26 0.91 -0.28 -35.59
CA GLN A 26 0.81 -1.40 -34.66
C GLN A 26 2.12 -1.63 -33.91
N LEU A 27 2.26 -0.85 -32.82
CA LEU A 27 2.32 -1.41 -31.48
C LEU A 27 3.51 -2.34 -31.22
N SER A 28 4.68 -1.73 -31.04
CA SER A 28 5.57 -2.20 -29.98
C SER A 28 4.88 -1.96 -28.64
N ALA A 29 3.87 -2.76 -28.31
CA ALA A 29 3.38 -2.89 -26.96
C ALA A 29 4.49 -3.63 -26.19
N GLY A 30 5.51 -2.88 -25.75
CA GLY A 30 6.40 -3.37 -24.72
C GLY A 30 5.51 -3.85 -23.60
N THR A 31 5.66 -5.10 -23.20
CA THR A 31 4.99 -5.64 -22.01
C THR A 31 5.41 -4.76 -20.85
N ALA A 32 4.56 -3.81 -20.49
CA ALA A 32 4.77 -2.99 -19.31
C ALA A 32 4.80 -3.97 -18.14
N VAL A 33 5.98 -4.12 -17.53
CA VAL A 33 6.10 -4.84 -16.27
C VAL A 33 5.19 -4.09 -15.30
N ALA A 34 4.18 -4.79 -14.76
CA ALA A 34 3.27 -4.19 -13.81
C ALA A 34 4.11 -3.56 -12.69
N ALA A 35 3.91 -2.26 -12.45
CA ALA A 35 4.65 -1.56 -11.41
C ALA A 35 4.43 -2.27 -10.07
N ALA A 36 5.49 -2.37 -9.27
CA ALA A 36 5.42 -2.94 -7.95
C ALA A 36 4.32 -2.26 -7.11
N ARG A 37 3.53 -3.07 -6.41
CA ARG A 37 2.40 -2.58 -5.63
C ARG A 37 2.70 -2.66 -4.13
N ARG A 38 2.43 -1.57 -3.43
CA ARG A 38 2.27 -1.60 -1.96
C ARG A 38 1.02 -2.40 -1.61
N SER A 39 1.20 -3.55 -0.97
CA SER A 39 0.13 -4.53 -0.67
C SER A 39 -0.43 -4.42 0.76
N GLY A 40 0.10 -3.51 1.58
CA GLY A 40 -0.46 -3.18 2.90
C GLY A 40 0.61 -2.76 3.90
N ASP A 41 0.19 -2.54 5.14
CA ASP A 41 1.09 -2.19 6.24
C ASP A 41 1.67 -3.46 6.87
N ALA A 42 2.98 -3.49 7.08
CA ALA A 42 3.57 -4.40 8.06
C ALA A 42 3.45 -3.75 9.45
N GLU A 43 3.28 -4.58 10.49
CA GLU A 43 3.24 -4.10 11.87
C GLU A 43 4.39 -4.71 12.66
N ALA A 44 5.23 -3.87 13.28
CA ALA A 44 6.20 -4.37 14.23
C ALA A 44 5.49 -4.87 15.49
N VAL A 45 5.76 -6.10 15.87
CA VAL A 45 5.15 -6.77 17.04
C VAL A 45 6.22 -7.36 17.95
N GLN A 46 5.88 -7.61 19.21
CA GLN A 46 6.83 -8.18 20.17
C GLN A 46 7.21 -9.60 19.73
N ALA A 47 8.50 -9.91 19.67
CA ALA A 47 8.99 -11.23 19.24
C ALA A 47 8.37 -12.40 20.03
N LYS A 48 8.20 -12.23 21.35
CA LYS A 48 7.63 -13.25 22.26
C LYS A 48 6.09 -13.27 22.27
N ASN A 49 5.44 -12.18 21.90
CA ASN A 49 3.98 -12.06 21.88
C ASN A 49 3.54 -11.23 20.66
N ARG A 50 3.40 -11.92 19.53
CA ARG A 50 3.09 -11.34 18.22
C ARG A 50 1.70 -10.71 18.10
N LEU A 51 0.89 -10.79 19.16
CA LEU A 51 -0.38 -10.09 19.25
C LEU A 51 -0.20 -8.63 19.68
N ARG A 52 0.88 -8.31 20.39
CA ARG A 52 1.14 -6.97 20.93
C ARG A 52 1.99 -6.15 19.96
N PRO A 53 1.54 -4.93 19.60
CA PRO A 53 2.38 -3.98 18.87
C PRO A 53 3.69 -3.72 19.61
N PHE A 54 4.75 -3.49 18.85
CA PHE A 54 6.06 -3.12 19.36
C PHE A 54 6.45 -1.76 18.78
N ILE A 55 6.22 -0.74 19.60
CA ILE A 55 6.23 0.66 19.15
C ILE A 55 7.62 1.26 19.17
N GLU A 56 8.49 0.80 20.07
CA GLU A 56 9.84 1.31 20.25
C GLU A 56 10.79 0.21 20.69
N GLY A 57 12.07 0.35 20.35
CA GLY A 57 13.10 -0.58 20.72
C GLY A 57 14.51 -0.02 20.54
N THR A 58 15.47 -0.70 21.14
CA THR A 58 16.90 -0.46 20.95
C THR A 58 17.45 -1.26 19.77
N HIS A 59 18.72 -1.06 19.43
CA HIS A 59 19.42 -1.90 18.45
C HIS A 59 19.42 -3.40 18.78
N GLU A 60 19.36 -3.77 20.06
CA GLU A 60 19.33 -5.18 20.50
C GLU A 60 17.91 -5.75 20.62
N SER A 61 16.89 -4.90 20.55
CA SER A 61 15.51 -5.31 20.82
C SER A 61 15.02 -6.26 19.74
N ALA A 62 14.54 -7.43 20.16
CA ALA A 62 13.96 -8.40 19.25
C ALA A 62 12.50 -8.08 18.95
N PHE A 63 12.14 -8.03 17.67
CA PHE A 63 10.79 -7.79 17.18
C PHE A 63 10.43 -8.79 16.09
N SER A 64 9.18 -8.85 15.66
CA SER A 64 8.80 -9.53 14.41
C SER A 64 7.93 -8.59 13.59
N LEU A 65 7.70 -8.95 12.33
CA LEU A 65 6.77 -8.24 11.46
C LEU A 65 5.51 -9.09 11.31
N ARG A 66 4.36 -8.52 11.64
CA ARG A 66 3.05 -9.08 11.35
C ARG A 66 2.53 -8.48 10.06
N LEU A 67 2.22 -9.32 9.09
CA LEU A 67 1.64 -8.91 7.81
C LEU A 67 0.11 -8.93 7.89
N PRO A 68 -0.59 -8.21 6.99
CA PRO A 68 -2.04 -8.31 6.87
C PRO A 68 -2.46 -9.75 6.56
N ARG A 69 -3.65 -10.14 7.02
CA ARG A 69 -4.21 -11.46 6.73
C ARG A 69 -4.34 -11.64 5.21
N GLY A 70 -3.82 -12.76 4.70
CA GLY A 70 -3.83 -13.07 3.27
C GLY A 70 -2.66 -12.50 2.47
N ALA A 71 -1.62 -11.96 3.13
CA ALA A 71 -0.38 -11.59 2.47
C ALA A 71 0.23 -12.81 1.73
N THR A 72 0.37 -12.67 0.43
CA THR A 72 0.83 -13.72 -0.49
C THR A 72 1.74 -13.12 -1.55
N CYS A 73 2.73 -13.88 -2.00
CA CYS A 73 3.48 -13.55 -3.20
C CYS A 73 2.74 -14.03 -4.45
N PRO A 74 2.99 -13.44 -5.64
CA PRO A 74 2.29 -13.83 -6.87
C PRO A 74 2.49 -15.30 -7.29
N GLY A 75 3.60 -15.92 -6.90
CA GLY A 75 3.95 -17.31 -7.17
C GLY A 75 4.85 -17.88 -6.06
N ASP A 76 5.21 -19.16 -6.17
CA ASP A 76 6.10 -19.83 -5.23
C ASP A 76 7.57 -19.87 -5.70
N SER A 77 8.45 -20.44 -4.89
CA SER A 77 9.87 -20.56 -5.22
C SER A 77 10.23 -21.70 -6.17
N MET A 78 9.42 -22.77 -6.22
CA MET A 78 9.71 -23.98 -6.97
C MET A 78 9.28 -23.86 -8.44
N ASN A 79 8.10 -23.31 -8.68
CA ASN A 79 7.43 -23.21 -9.97
C ASN A 79 7.71 -21.87 -10.66
N ASP A 80 7.80 -20.79 -9.88
CA ASP A 80 7.75 -19.40 -10.39
C ASP A 80 8.96 -18.55 -9.98
N ASP A 81 9.90 -19.14 -9.23
CA ASP A 81 11.14 -18.53 -8.74
C ASP A 81 10.96 -17.28 -7.86
N TRP A 82 9.82 -17.13 -7.17
CA TRP A 82 9.62 -16.04 -6.22
C TRP A 82 10.42 -16.22 -4.94
N ARG A 83 10.82 -15.12 -4.32
CA ARG A 83 11.48 -15.06 -3.01
C ARG A 83 10.86 -13.99 -2.14
N VAL A 84 10.98 -14.16 -0.82
CA VAL A 84 10.73 -13.10 0.15
C VAL A 84 12.06 -12.46 0.56
N GLN A 85 12.11 -11.14 0.48
CA GLN A 85 13.23 -10.30 0.90
C GLN A 85 12.78 -9.40 2.04
N SER A 86 13.60 -9.22 3.07
CA SER A 86 13.39 -8.11 4.02
C SER A 86 14.16 -6.87 3.60
N PHE A 87 13.74 -5.72 4.12
CA PHE A 87 14.45 -4.47 3.90
C PHE A 87 14.27 -3.47 5.04
N VAL A 88 15.25 -2.58 5.12
CA VAL A 88 15.22 -1.26 5.72
C VAL A 88 15.83 -0.31 4.70
N VAL A 89 15.11 0.74 4.33
CA VAL A 89 15.54 1.72 3.33
C VAL A 89 15.12 3.12 3.77
N PRO A 90 15.84 4.19 3.36
CA PRO A 90 15.40 5.56 3.61
C PRO A 90 13.94 5.79 3.23
N SER A 91 13.22 6.62 4.00
CA SER A 91 11.80 6.89 3.75
C SER A 91 11.50 7.53 2.40
N THR A 92 12.49 8.20 1.80
CA THR A 92 12.43 8.80 0.47
C THR A 92 12.50 7.77 -0.67
N ASP A 93 12.94 6.54 -0.38
CA ASP A 93 13.04 5.48 -1.38
C ASP A 93 11.72 4.69 -1.47
N ASP A 94 11.37 4.29 -2.70
CA ASP A 94 10.26 3.37 -2.93
C ASP A 94 10.76 1.92 -3.02
N PRO A 95 10.45 1.03 -2.04
CA PRO A 95 10.77 -0.39 -2.07
C PRO A 95 10.29 -1.10 -3.34
N GLY A 96 9.22 -0.60 -3.96
CA GLY A 96 8.73 -1.14 -5.22
C GLY A 96 9.67 -0.93 -6.41
N SER A 97 10.49 0.12 -6.37
CA SER A 97 11.45 0.46 -7.42
C SER A 97 12.83 -0.18 -7.23
N LEU A 98 13.09 -0.77 -6.07
CA LEU A 98 14.39 -1.36 -5.73
C LEU A 98 14.55 -2.74 -6.37
N ARG A 99 15.78 -3.04 -6.77
CA ARG A 99 16.21 -4.40 -7.09
C ARG A 99 16.79 -5.06 -5.84
N TYR A 100 16.45 -6.31 -5.61
CA TYR A 100 16.88 -7.09 -4.45
C TYR A 100 17.76 -8.25 -4.88
N MET A 101 19.00 -8.27 -4.40
CA MET A 101 19.98 -9.28 -4.78
C MET A 101 20.39 -10.15 -3.58
N VAL A 102 21.47 -10.90 -3.76
CA VAL A 102 22.05 -11.79 -2.75
C VAL A 102 22.52 -11.10 -1.47
N THR A 103 22.56 -9.77 -1.42
CA THR A 103 22.92 -8.98 -0.24
C THR A 103 21.77 -8.11 0.29
N GLY A 104 20.56 -8.23 -0.26
CA GLY A 104 19.41 -7.38 0.09
C GLY A 104 19.11 -6.32 -0.98
N PRO A 105 18.43 -5.21 -0.63
CA PRO A 105 18.13 -4.14 -1.57
C PRO A 105 19.42 -3.48 -2.10
N GLU A 106 19.53 -3.29 -3.42
CA GLU A 106 20.66 -2.60 -4.02
C GLU A 106 20.64 -1.10 -3.72
N GLY A 107 21.84 -0.54 -3.55
CA GLY A 107 22.06 0.88 -3.39
C GLY A 107 23.51 1.27 -3.66
N PRO A 108 23.81 2.57 -3.62
CA PRO A 108 25.19 3.06 -3.60
C PRO A 108 26.00 2.41 -2.49
N GLU A 109 27.32 2.38 -2.66
CA GLU A 109 28.22 1.93 -1.60
C GLU A 109 28.05 2.82 -0.35
N ASN A 110 27.99 2.21 0.84
CA ASN A 110 27.78 2.88 2.12
C ASN A 110 26.41 3.57 2.30
N ASP A 111 25.39 3.17 1.53
CA ASP A 111 24.02 3.63 1.73
C ASP A 111 23.34 2.91 2.92
N ALA A 112 22.28 3.51 3.47
CA ALA A 112 21.51 3.01 4.60
C ALA A 112 20.42 1.99 4.17
N ARG A 113 20.63 1.30 3.05
CA ARG A 113 19.76 0.23 2.54
C ARG A 113 20.30 -1.13 2.96
N VAL A 114 19.51 -1.91 3.68
CA VAL A 114 19.96 -3.20 4.22
C VAL A 114 18.81 -4.18 4.41
N ALA A 115 19.10 -5.47 4.40
CA ALA A 115 18.15 -6.49 4.83
C ALA A 115 18.00 -6.48 6.36
N LEU A 116 16.85 -6.94 6.86
CA LEU A 116 16.71 -7.26 8.28
C LEU A 116 17.52 -8.51 8.63
N TYR A 117 18.05 -8.54 9.84
CA TYR A 117 18.72 -9.70 10.41
C TYR A 117 17.81 -10.38 11.41
N THR A 118 17.76 -11.71 11.37
CA THR A 118 17.09 -12.49 12.39
C THR A 118 17.76 -12.28 13.76
N SER A 119 17.07 -12.63 14.85
CA SER A 119 17.65 -12.56 16.21
C SER A 119 18.90 -13.42 16.38
N GLU A 120 19.06 -14.46 15.56
CA GLU A 120 20.24 -15.34 15.51
C GLU A 120 21.37 -14.75 14.65
N GLY A 121 21.10 -13.62 13.99
CA GLY A 121 22.09 -12.83 13.26
C GLY A 121 22.29 -13.23 11.80
N ARG A 122 21.34 -13.99 11.22
CA ARG A 122 21.33 -14.29 9.78
C ARG A 122 20.54 -13.23 9.04
N PRO A 123 20.97 -12.74 7.88
CA PRO A 123 20.13 -11.85 7.10
C PRO A 123 18.91 -12.59 6.55
N TYR A 124 17.75 -11.94 6.54
CA TYR A 124 16.50 -12.49 6.02
C TYR A 124 16.31 -12.04 4.57
N MET A 125 16.93 -12.79 3.67
CA MET A 125 16.99 -12.53 2.24
C MET A 125 16.84 -13.84 1.47
N ASN A 126 16.32 -13.78 0.24
CA ASN A 126 16.09 -14.92 -0.66
C ASN A 126 15.34 -16.08 0.02
N GLN A 127 14.35 -15.75 0.85
CA GLN A 127 13.62 -16.76 1.60
C GLN A 127 12.65 -17.48 0.67
N LEU A 128 12.68 -18.80 0.73
CA LEU A 128 11.83 -19.66 -0.09
C LEU A 128 10.39 -19.62 0.43
N LEU A 129 9.45 -19.61 -0.49
CA LEU A 129 8.02 -19.76 -0.26
C LEU A 129 7.65 -21.25 -0.34
N GLY A 130 6.53 -21.62 0.29
CA GLY A 130 5.98 -22.96 0.15
C GLY A 130 5.55 -23.24 -1.29
N ALA A 131 5.80 -24.46 -1.78
CA ALA A 131 5.44 -24.87 -3.13
C ALA A 131 3.91 -24.98 -3.29
N ASN A 132 3.40 -24.45 -4.39
CA ASN A 132 2.04 -24.66 -4.84
C ASN A 132 1.93 -25.94 -5.66
N SER A 133 0.69 -26.41 -5.84
CA SER A 133 0.39 -27.54 -6.73
C SER A 133 0.60 -27.22 -8.21
N GLU A 134 0.48 -25.95 -8.59
CA GLU A 134 0.57 -25.48 -9.98
C GLU A 134 1.28 -24.11 -10.05
N PRO A 135 1.99 -23.82 -11.17
CA PRO A 135 2.60 -22.50 -11.41
C PRO A 135 1.57 -21.36 -11.42
N GLY A 136 2.00 -20.16 -11.01
CA GLY A 136 1.21 -18.94 -11.05
C GLY A 136 0.15 -18.80 -9.95
N GLN A 137 0.10 -19.74 -9.01
CA GLN A 137 -0.77 -19.65 -7.84
C GLN A 137 -0.15 -18.74 -6.77
N PRO A 138 -0.94 -17.92 -6.04
CA PRO A 138 -0.40 -17.11 -4.97
C PRO A 138 0.21 -17.97 -3.85
N ALA A 139 1.49 -17.74 -3.53
CA ALA A 139 2.18 -18.48 -2.47
C ALA A 139 2.09 -17.74 -1.14
N GLN A 140 1.82 -18.48 -0.06
CA GLN A 140 1.76 -17.89 1.27
C GLN A 140 3.15 -17.52 1.77
N ILE A 141 3.28 -16.30 2.32
CA ILE A 141 4.45 -15.91 3.08
C ILE A 141 4.39 -16.65 4.42
N ILE A 142 5.37 -17.53 4.65
CA ILE A 142 5.51 -18.27 5.90
C ILE A 142 5.77 -17.28 7.03
N GLU A 143 5.38 -17.66 8.25
CA GLU A 143 5.58 -16.88 9.46
C GLU A 143 6.99 -16.24 9.53
N LEU A 144 7.03 -14.90 9.60
CA LEU A 144 8.28 -14.15 9.64
C LEU A 144 9.01 -14.42 10.98
N PRO A 145 10.34 -14.54 11.00
CA PRO A 145 11.08 -14.81 12.23
C PRO A 145 11.11 -13.58 13.15
N SER A 146 11.82 -13.72 14.26
CA SER A 146 12.22 -12.57 15.06
C SER A 146 13.43 -11.88 14.41
N PHE A 147 13.41 -10.55 14.35
CA PHE A 147 14.45 -9.68 13.82
C PHE A 147 15.09 -8.83 14.92
N SER A 148 16.28 -8.31 14.65
CA SER A 148 16.94 -7.28 15.46
C SER A 148 17.93 -6.48 14.62
N PHE A 149 18.32 -5.29 15.07
CA PHE A 149 19.39 -4.50 14.46
C PHE A 149 20.78 -4.84 15.03
N LYS A 150 20.88 -5.84 15.92
CA LYS A 150 22.10 -6.17 16.67
C LYS A 150 23.31 -6.50 15.79
N ARG A 151 23.08 -6.97 14.56
CA ARG A 151 24.15 -7.32 13.61
C ARG A 151 24.66 -6.13 12.82
N LEU A 152 23.97 -5.01 12.83
CA LEU A 152 24.42 -3.78 12.22
C LEU A 152 25.31 -3.03 13.22
N PRO A 153 26.41 -2.41 12.77
CA PRO A 153 27.09 -1.39 13.57
C PRO A 153 26.09 -0.33 14.04
N ILE A 154 26.24 0.18 15.26
CA ILE A 154 25.28 1.13 15.87
C ILE A 154 25.07 2.38 15.00
N ASN A 155 26.11 2.83 14.30
CA ASN A 155 26.10 3.99 13.42
C ASN A 155 25.83 3.64 11.95
N TYR A 156 25.50 2.40 11.62
CA TYR A 156 25.25 1.96 10.25
C TYR A 156 23.99 2.58 9.66
N LEU A 157 22.94 2.75 10.48
CA LEU A 157 21.74 3.49 10.12
C LEU A 157 21.78 4.87 10.79
N PRO A 158 22.09 5.95 10.05
CA PRO A 158 22.03 7.30 10.58
C PRO A 158 20.64 7.66 11.12
N SER A 159 20.56 8.65 12.01
CA SER A 159 19.28 9.17 12.47
C SER A 159 18.43 9.67 11.30
N GLY A 160 17.16 9.29 11.26
CA GLY A 160 16.25 9.63 10.16
C GLY A 160 15.03 8.72 10.10
N GLU A 161 14.20 8.93 9.08
CA GLU A 161 13.02 8.11 8.82
C GLU A 161 13.30 7.05 7.76
N TYR A 162 12.83 5.83 8.02
CA TYR A 162 13.06 4.66 7.19
C TYR A 162 11.77 3.88 6.99
N ARG A 163 11.71 3.12 5.89
CA ARG A 163 10.70 2.10 5.66
C ARG A 163 11.33 0.74 5.94
N MET A 164 10.65 -0.06 6.74
CA MET A 164 11.06 -1.40 7.10
C MET A 164 9.96 -2.39 6.75
N GLY A 165 10.31 -3.52 6.13
CA GLY A 165 9.30 -4.44 5.63
C GLY A 165 9.82 -5.68 4.96
N VAL A 166 8.93 -6.31 4.18
CA VAL A 166 9.24 -7.44 3.30
C VAL A 166 8.66 -7.22 1.91
N ALA A 167 9.36 -7.73 0.90
CA ALA A 167 9.01 -7.67 -0.51
C ALA A 167 9.00 -9.08 -1.13
N CYS A 168 8.05 -9.32 -2.02
CA CYS A 168 8.05 -10.47 -2.91
C CYS A 168 8.77 -10.08 -4.20
N THR A 169 9.86 -10.78 -4.49
CA THR A 169 10.70 -10.52 -5.67
C THR A 169 10.80 -11.77 -6.55
N ASP A 170 10.85 -11.57 -7.86
CA ASP A 170 11.11 -12.67 -8.80
C ASP A 170 12.59 -13.12 -8.76
N GLY A 171 12.94 -14.10 -9.59
CA GLY A 171 14.32 -14.60 -9.73
C GLY A 171 15.35 -13.56 -10.21
N LYS A 172 14.89 -12.40 -10.70
CA LYS A 172 15.73 -11.28 -11.12
C LYS A 172 15.82 -10.18 -10.05
N GLY A 173 15.18 -10.39 -8.90
CA GLY A 173 15.16 -9.42 -7.81
C GLY A 173 14.18 -8.28 -8.02
N VAL A 174 13.24 -8.38 -8.97
CA VAL A 174 12.25 -7.34 -9.24
C VAL A 174 11.06 -7.50 -8.30
N THR A 175 10.72 -6.42 -7.59
CA THR A 175 9.58 -6.40 -6.68
C THR A 175 8.27 -6.40 -7.44
N ALA A 176 7.34 -7.28 -7.05
CA ALA A 176 5.94 -7.18 -7.48
C ALA A 176 5.04 -6.63 -6.38
N GLN A 177 5.29 -7.04 -5.13
CA GLN A 177 4.48 -6.67 -3.99
C GLN A 177 5.35 -6.46 -2.76
N TYR A 178 4.96 -5.53 -1.89
CA TYR A 178 5.65 -5.33 -0.63
C TYR A 178 4.71 -4.84 0.49
N TRP A 179 5.13 -5.08 1.73
CA TRP A 179 4.47 -4.60 2.94
C TRP A 179 5.51 -3.95 3.82
N ASP A 180 5.16 -2.79 4.37
CA ASP A 180 6.12 -1.98 5.10
C ASP A 180 5.48 -1.19 6.24
N THR A 181 6.35 -0.71 7.13
CA THR A 181 6.05 0.22 8.20
C THR A 181 7.07 1.34 8.21
N LEU A 182 6.64 2.54 8.55
CA LEU A 182 7.55 3.67 8.72
C LEU A 182 8.14 3.62 10.13
N ILE A 183 9.45 3.78 10.24
CA ILE A 183 10.16 3.89 11.51
C ILE A 183 10.99 5.16 11.54
N SER A 184 11.18 5.70 12.73
CA SER A 184 12.21 6.71 13.01
C SER A 184 13.35 6.02 13.73
N ILE A 185 14.58 6.29 13.30
CA ILE A 185 15.81 5.85 13.95
C ILE A 185 16.49 7.07 14.56
N GLU A 186 16.94 6.92 15.80
CA GLU A 186 17.79 7.88 16.51
C GLU A 186 19.08 7.16 16.89
N SER A 187 20.17 7.53 16.22
CA SER A 187 21.49 6.93 16.39
C SER A 187 22.49 7.92 16.98
N SER A 188 23.34 7.41 17.87
CA SER A 188 24.50 8.08 18.46
C SER A 188 25.73 7.16 18.31
N PRO A 189 26.94 7.61 18.70
CA PRO A 189 28.13 6.74 18.65
C PRO A 189 28.03 5.44 19.47
N THR A 190 27.16 5.39 20.48
CA THR A 190 27.07 4.26 21.43
C THR A 190 25.67 3.68 21.58
N THR A 191 24.65 4.33 21.02
CA THR A 191 23.26 3.89 21.13
C THR A 191 22.53 4.04 19.81
N MET A 192 21.56 3.17 19.56
CA MET A 192 20.57 3.33 18.50
C MET A 192 19.22 2.92 19.09
N GLN A 193 18.25 3.81 18.92
CA GLN A 193 16.84 3.62 19.24
C GLN A 193 16.04 3.70 17.95
N TRP A 194 14.92 2.99 17.92
CA TRP A 194 13.98 3.07 16.83
C TRP A 194 12.56 3.05 17.37
N ARG A 195 11.64 3.66 16.63
CA ARG A 195 10.20 3.62 16.92
C ARG A 195 9.38 3.53 15.65
N THR A 196 8.27 2.82 15.70
CA THR A 196 7.28 2.85 14.62
C THR A 196 6.57 4.19 14.60
N LEU A 197 6.52 4.81 13.44
CA LEU A 197 5.68 5.97 13.20
C LEU A 197 4.30 5.45 12.82
N GLN A 198 3.39 5.39 13.80
CA GLN A 198 2.00 5.04 13.49
C GLN A 198 1.46 6.05 12.48
N LYS A 199 0.98 5.55 11.34
CA LYS A 199 0.29 6.38 10.37
C LYS A 199 -0.97 6.93 11.04
N ALA A 200 -1.14 8.25 11.07
CA ALA A 200 -2.24 8.94 11.74
C ALA A 200 -3.65 8.63 11.16
N GLU A 201 -3.78 7.66 10.25
CA GLU A 201 -5.01 7.32 9.54
C GLU A 201 -6.14 6.79 10.44
N ASN A 202 -5.86 6.40 11.69
CA ASN A 202 -6.90 6.00 12.63
C ASN A 202 -7.55 7.14 13.44
N LEU A 203 -7.01 8.37 13.38
CA LEU A 203 -7.64 9.52 14.03
C LEU A 203 -8.78 10.12 13.17
N ASP A 204 -8.68 10.07 11.84
CA ASP A 204 -9.68 10.67 10.95
C ASP A 204 -10.98 9.86 10.83
N LYS A 205 -10.92 8.52 10.86
CA LYS A 205 -12.15 7.69 10.83
C LYS A 205 -13.02 7.87 12.08
N ARG A 206 -12.41 8.12 13.24
CA ARG A 206 -13.15 8.36 14.49
C ARG A 206 -13.80 9.75 14.51
N SER A 207 -13.16 10.74 13.88
CA SER A 207 -13.69 12.09 13.68
C SER A 207 -14.92 12.08 12.76
N ASN A 208 -14.83 11.46 11.57
CA ASN A 208 -15.93 11.46 10.61
C ASN A 208 -17.19 10.74 11.12
N THR A 209 -17.04 9.67 11.90
CA THR A 209 -18.19 8.97 12.48
C THR A 209 -18.94 9.86 13.48
N LEU A 210 -18.21 10.66 14.26
CA LEU A 210 -18.78 11.57 15.26
C LEU A 210 -19.53 12.73 14.60
N TRP A 211 -18.99 13.31 13.53
CA TRP A 211 -19.67 14.34 12.74
C TRP A 211 -20.92 13.84 12.03
N ILE A 212 -20.91 12.60 11.50
CA ILE A 212 -22.11 11.99 10.89
C ILE A 212 -23.20 11.80 11.95
N VAL A 213 -22.86 11.27 13.13
CA VAL A 213 -23.83 11.11 14.22
C VAL A 213 -24.39 12.46 14.67
N LEU A 214 -23.54 13.48 14.82
CA LEU A 214 -23.97 14.84 15.19
C LEU A 214 -24.91 15.44 14.14
N ALA A 215 -24.58 15.30 12.86
CA ALA A 215 -25.40 15.79 11.75
C ALA A 215 -26.79 15.11 11.74
N VAL A 216 -26.84 13.79 11.93
CA VAL A 216 -28.10 13.03 12.01
C VAL A 216 -28.95 13.51 13.20
N VAL A 217 -28.34 13.70 14.38
CA VAL A 217 -29.05 14.22 15.56
C VAL A 217 -29.59 15.64 15.32
N CYS A 218 -28.80 16.54 14.73
CA CYS A 218 -29.25 17.89 14.39
C CYS A 218 -30.43 17.89 13.42
N VAL A 219 -30.40 17.04 12.39
CA VAL A 219 -31.51 16.90 11.43
C VAL A 219 -32.77 16.38 12.13
N LEU A 220 -32.65 15.39 13.02
CA LEU A 220 -33.79 14.87 13.79
C LEU A 220 -34.40 15.93 14.70
N VAL A 221 -33.57 16.72 15.40
CA VAL A 221 -34.03 17.83 16.25
C VAL A 221 -34.77 18.88 15.41
N LEU A 222 -34.23 19.27 14.25
CA LEU A 222 -34.89 20.22 13.34
C LEU A 222 -36.24 19.69 12.86
N ILE A 223 -36.34 18.42 12.47
CA ILE A 223 -37.60 17.80 12.04
C ILE A 223 -38.64 17.84 13.18
N VAL A 224 -38.24 17.49 14.40
CA VAL A 224 -39.13 17.51 15.57
C VAL A 224 -39.58 18.94 15.88
N SER A 225 -38.67 19.92 15.87
CA SER A 225 -38.98 21.34 16.12
C SER A 225 -39.93 21.92 15.06
N VAL A 226 -39.76 21.57 13.78
CA VAL A 226 -40.68 21.99 12.71
C VAL A 226 -42.05 21.34 12.91
N ALA A 227 -42.10 20.05 13.23
CA ALA A 227 -43.36 19.34 13.45
C ALA A 227 -44.14 19.89 14.65
N THR A 228 -43.47 20.24 15.75
CA THR A 228 -44.12 20.85 16.93
C THR A 228 -44.60 22.27 16.64
N PHE A 229 -43.82 23.08 15.91
CA PHE A 229 -44.22 24.42 15.49
C PHE A 229 -45.45 24.40 14.57
N VAL A 230 -45.48 23.51 13.57
CA VAL A 230 -46.64 23.35 12.67
C VAL A 230 -47.88 22.92 13.46
N ARG A 231 -47.77 22.01 14.43
CA ARG A 231 -48.90 21.62 15.30
C ARG A 231 -49.40 22.78 16.15
N ALA A 232 -48.50 23.56 16.76
CA ALA A 232 -48.87 24.72 17.56
C ALA A 232 -49.58 25.80 16.73
N SER A 233 -49.08 26.08 15.52
CA SER A 233 -49.70 27.05 14.61
C SER A 233 -51.12 26.65 14.17
N ARG A 234 -51.37 25.35 13.96
CA ARG A 234 -52.71 24.83 13.64
C ARG A 234 -53.67 24.95 14.81
N ALA A 235 -53.21 24.70 16.03
CA ALA A 235 -54.02 24.88 17.23
C ALA A 235 -54.44 26.35 17.43
N GLN A 236 -53.53 27.31 17.22
CA GLN A 236 -53.85 28.73 17.31
C GLN A 236 -54.89 29.18 16.27
N ARG A 237 -54.81 28.68 15.03
CA ARG A 237 -55.81 28.99 13.99
C ARG A 237 -57.21 28.47 14.36
N ALA A 238 -57.29 27.28 14.97
CA ALA A 238 -58.57 26.70 15.40
C ALA A 238 -59.24 27.47 16.55
N THR A 239 -58.47 28.17 17.39
CA THR A 239 -59.01 29.03 18.46
C THR A 239 -59.59 30.32 17.89
N ILE A 240 -58.89 30.97 16.95
CA ILE A 240 -59.33 32.26 16.35
C ILE A 240 -60.66 32.11 15.61
N GLU A 241 -60.92 30.97 14.99
CA GLU A 241 -62.17 30.72 14.25
C GLU A 241 -63.42 30.60 15.15
N LYS A 242 -63.26 30.34 16.46
CA LYS A 242 -64.39 30.24 17.40
C LYS A 242 -64.84 31.58 17.98
N ASP A 243 -64.05 32.64 17.84
CA ASP A 243 -64.33 33.95 18.44
C ASP A 243 -64.88 34.98 17.43
N VAL A 244 -65.37 34.55 16.26
CA VAL A 244 -66.07 35.43 15.32
C VAL A 244 -67.58 35.37 15.62
N PRO A 245 -68.16 36.36 16.33
CA PRO A 245 -69.61 36.41 16.54
C PRO A 245 -70.32 36.58 15.19
N ARG A 246 -71.32 35.72 14.95
CA ARG A 246 -72.28 35.87 13.84
C ARG A 246 -73.28 36.98 14.11
#